data_AF-A0A7J5ECT6-F1
#
_entry.id   AF-A0A7J5ECT6-F1
#
_cell.length_a   1.000
_cell.length_b   1.000
_cell.length_c   1.000
_cell.angle_alpha   90.00
_cell.angle_beta   90.00
_cell.angle_gamma   90.00
#
_symmetry.space_group_name_H-M   'P 1'
#
loop_
_entity.id
_entity.type
_entity.pdbx_description
1 polymer ?
#
loop_
_entity_poly.entity_id
_entity_poly.type
_entity_poly.pdbx_seq_one_letter_code
_entity_poly.pdbx_strand_id
1 'polypeptide(L)'
;MKKDIGAINGWISYAWSKTNYKFDKINQQNYFTPRHNRTSIINAVANMDINKFFFDDEYQKSTSKWELGVNFVYASGQPLTVPSSAYYTNTLPDWDDINNGGQDNTDQYNLYPGAINSFNLPDYIRMDLSITYTKDYGSWSLSPYLQIFNIGNRSNVWFIEYKDELKDGKIVQEIEKVNMLPLIPSLGVNIKF
;
A
#
# COMPACT_ATOMS: atom_id res chain seq x y z
N MET A 1 -11.26 16.17 -10.28
CA MET A 1 -12.43 17.04 -10.05
C MET A 1 -12.47 17.43 -8.59
N LYS A 2 -12.80 18.68 -8.27
CA LYS A 2 -12.79 19.21 -6.90
C LYS A 2 -14.09 19.99 -6.67
N LYS A 3 -14.66 19.85 -5.47
CA LYS A 3 -15.82 20.59 -4.99
C LYS A 3 -15.47 21.21 -3.65
N ASP A 4 -15.46 22.53 -3.58
CA ASP A 4 -14.99 23.25 -2.39
C ASP A 4 -16.11 23.83 -1.52
N ILE A 5 -17.34 23.89 -2.02
CA ILE A 5 -18.44 24.64 -1.39
C ILE A 5 -19.63 23.72 -1.10
N GLY A 6 -20.27 23.95 0.04
CA GLY A 6 -21.50 23.29 0.50
C GLY A 6 -21.29 22.38 1.70
N ALA A 7 -22.36 21.69 2.12
CA ALA A 7 -22.32 20.74 3.23
C ALA A 7 -21.40 19.54 2.97
N ILE A 8 -21.20 19.17 1.69
CA ILE A 8 -20.23 18.16 1.27
C ILE A 8 -19.23 18.80 0.33
N ASN A 9 -17.95 18.74 0.69
CA ASN A 9 -16.81 19.17 -0.12
C ASN A 9 -15.81 18.01 -0.26
N GLY A 10 -14.86 18.14 -1.18
CA GLY A 10 -13.90 17.08 -1.46
C GLY A 10 -13.38 17.08 -2.89
N TRP A 11 -12.66 16.03 -3.25
CA TRP A 11 -12.12 15.87 -4.58
C TRP A 11 -11.96 14.40 -4.95
N ILE A 12 -11.94 14.14 -6.25
CA ILE A 12 -11.62 12.85 -6.84
C ILE A 12 -10.58 13.04 -7.93
N SER A 13 -9.55 12.21 -7.90
CA SER A 13 -8.53 12.14 -8.94
C SER A 13 -8.43 10.72 -9.48
N TYR A 14 -8.17 10.65 -10.79
CA TYR A 14 -7.84 9.42 -11.46
C TYR A 14 -6.58 9.66 -12.28
N ALA A 15 -5.60 8.79 -12.11
CA ALA A 15 -4.39 8.76 -12.90
C ALA A 15 -4.28 7.41 -13.58
N TRP A 16 -4.06 7.44 -14.89
CA TRP A 16 -3.69 6.28 -15.67
C TRP A 16 -2.28 6.49 -16.20
N SER A 17 -1.37 5.56 -15.93
CA SER A 17 0.02 5.64 -16.39
C SER A 17 0.58 4.28 -16.75
N LYS A 18 1.30 4.19 -17.86
CA LYS A 18 1.99 2.97 -18.26
C LYS A 18 3.43 3.31 -18.64
N THR A 19 4.36 2.74 -17.89
CA THR A 19 5.80 2.93 -18.09
C THR A 19 6.45 1.62 -18.48
N ASN A 20 7.35 1.66 -19.47
CA ASN A 20 8.22 0.54 -19.83
C ASN A 20 9.67 1.03 -19.84
N TYR A 21 10.57 0.21 -19.31
CA TYR A 21 12.01 0.44 -19.37
C TYR A 21 12.67 -0.51 -20.37
N LYS A 22 13.73 -0.01 -21.00
CA LYS A 22 14.69 -0.78 -21.79
C LYS A 22 16.07 -0.26 -21.43
N PHE A 23 16.93 -1.16 -20.96
CA PHE A 23 18.32 -0.84 -20.65
C PHE A 23 19.23 -1.80 -21.40
N ASP A 24 20.38 -1.30 -21.81
CA ASP A 24 21.42 -2.13 -22.40
C ASP A 24 21.90 -3.16 -21.37
N LYS A 25 22.10 -4.41 -21.83
CA LYS A 25 22.54 -5.56 -21.02
C LYS A 25 21.55 -6.07 -19.96
N ILE A 26 20.38 -5.45 -19.77
CA ILE A 26 19.33 -5.95 -18.87
C ILE A 26 18.20 -6.60 -19.69
N ASN A 27 17.62 -7.68 -19.17
CA ASN A 27 16.46 -8.37 -19.76
C ASN A 27 16.63 -8.75 -21.24
N GLN A 28 17.85 -9.07 -21.68
CA GLN A 28 18.15 -9.33 -23.09
C GLN A 28 17.73 -8.18 -24.03
N GLN A 29 17.79 -6.94 -23.54
CA GLN A 29 17.34 -5.73 -24.25
C GLN A 29 15.83 -5.67 -24.55
N ASN A 30 15.04 -6.53 -23.92
CA ASN A 30 13.57 -6.51 -24.01
C ASN A 30 12.96 -5.51 -23.03
N TYR A 31 11.85 -4.90 -23.44
CA TYR A 31 11.08 -4.00 -22.59
C TYR A 31 10.52 -4.72 -21.36
N PHE A 32 10.52 -4.05 -20.22
CA PHE A 32 9.87 -4.54 -19.00
C PHE A 32 9.22 -3.40 -18.22
N THR A 33 8.17 -3.73 -17.46
CA THR A 33 7.48 -2.77 -16.60
C THR A 33 8.31 -2.53 -15.34
N PRO A 34 8.56 -1.29 -14.90
CA PRO A 34 9.27 -1.06 -13.64
C PRO A 34 8.41 -1.41 -12.43
N ARG A 35 9.07 -1.80 -11.32
CA ARG A 35 8.40 -2.17 -10.06
C ARG A 35 7.53 -1.06 -9.46
N HIS A 36 7.87 0.20 -9.72
CA HIS A 36 7.10 1.36 -9.24
C HIS A 36 5.91 1.72 -10.13
N ASN A 37 5.72 1.05 -11.28
CA ASN A 37 4.58 1.30 -12.15
C ASN A 37 3.27 0.92 -11.47
N ARG A 38 2.30 1.84 -11.51
CA ARG A 38 0.91 1.58 -11.13
C ARG A 38 0.03 2.07 -12.27
N THR A 39 -0.67 1.14 -12.91
CA THR A 39 -1.47 1.40 -14.12
C THR A 39 -2.62 2.36 -13.85
N SER A 40 -3.32 2.16 -12.75
CA SER A 40 -4.51 2.93 -12.38
C SER A 40 -4.43 3.32 -10.92
N ILE A 41 -4.61 4.61 -10.63
CA ILE A 41 -4.70 5.13 -9.27
C ILE A 41 -5.95 6.00 -9.17
N ILE A 42 -6.80 5.72 -8.18
CA ILE A 42 -7.95 6.54 -7.84
C ILE A 42 -7.74 7.03 -6.42
N ASN A 43 -7.87 8.33 -6.20
CA ASN A 43 -7.94 8.91 -4.87
C ASN A 43 -9.22 9.72 -4.78
N ALA A 44 -9.97 9.54 -3.70
CA ALA A 44 -11.16 10.32 -3.42
C ALA A 44 -11.15 10.74 -1.95
N VAL A 45 -11.41 12.02 -1.72
CA VAL A 45 -11.56 12.60 -0.39
C VAL A 45 -12.90 13.31 -0.35
N ALA A 46 -13.68 13.07 0.70
CA ALA A 46 -14.94 13.75 0.95
C ALA A 46 -15.01 14.17 2.41
N ASN A 47 -15.38 15.42 2.66
CA ASN A 47 -15.72 15.90 4.00
C ASN A 47 -17.17 16.39 3.99
N MET A 48 -17.89 16.05 5.04
CA MET A 48 -19.28 16.41 5.25
C MET A 48 -19.41 17.16 6.57
N ASP A 49 -19.93 18.36 6.48
CA ASP A 49 -20.44 19.12 7.62
C ASP A 49 -21.85 18.61 7.94
N ILE A 50 -21.95 17.75 8.95
CA ILE A 50 -23.21 17.10 9.35
C ILE A 50 -24.22 18.17 9.76
N ASN A 51 -23.77 19.26 10.38
CA ASN A 51 -24.66 20.32 10.82
C ASN A 51 -25.39 20.96 9.64
N LYS A 52 -24.63 21.34 8.61
CA LYS A 52 -25.18 21.95 7.38
C LYS A 52 -25.98 20.98 6.52
N PHE A 53 -25.75 19.68 6.66
CA PHE A 53 -26.45 18.67 5.86
C PHE A 53 -27.83 18.33 6.44
N PHE A 54 -27.96 18.26 7.77
CA PHE A 54 -29.18 17.81 8.44
C PHE A 54 -29.99 18.90 9.16
N PHE A 55 -29.40 20.04 9.49
CA PHE A 55 -30.09 21.11 10.22
C PHE A 55 -30.15 22.41 9.40
N ASP A 56 -31.29 23.12 9.52
CA ASP A 56 -31.54 24.40 8.85
C ASP A 56 -30.60 25.52 9.31
N ASP A 57 -30.58 26.64 8.57
CA ASP A 57 -29.69 27.80 8.74
C ASP A 57 -29.60 28.34 10.19
N GLU A 58 -30.62 28.13 11.02
CA GLU A 58 -30.60 28.51 12.44
C GLU A 58 -29.53 27.75 13.25
N TYR A 59 -29.26 26.48 12.90
CA TYR A 59 -28.26 25.64 13.57
C TYR A 59 -26.82 25.93 13.09
N GLN A 60 -26.64 26.70 12.00
CA GLN A 60 -25.31 27.18 11.57
C GLN A 60 -24.71 28.17 12.56
N LYS A 61 -25.52 28.81 13.41
CA LYS A 61 -25.05 29.65 14.53
C LYS A 61 -24.65 28.85 15.77
N SER A 62 -24.83 27.52 15.74
CA SER A 62 -24.42 26.67 16.85
C SER A 62 -22.90 26.70 17.01
N THR A 63 -22.45 26.87 18.25
CA THR A 63 -21.03 26.76 18.61
C THR A 63 -20.49 25.32 18.51
N SER A 64 -21.35 24.36 18.20
CA SER A 64 -21.02 22.94 18.02
C SER A 64 -21.08 22.55 16.55
N LYS A 65 -20.05 21.88 16.04
CA LYS A 65 -19.99 21.36 14.66
C LYS A 65 -19.57 19.89 14.64
N TRP A 66 -20.26 19.09 13.83
CA TRP A 66 -19.84 17.74 13.49
C TRP A 66 -19.32 17.67 12.06
N GLU A 67 -18.13 17.08 11.90
CA GLU A 67 -17.50 16.88 10.60
C GLU A 67 -17.16 15.41 10.40
N LEU A 68 -17.61 14.84 9.28
CA LEU A 68 -17.29 13.49 8.85
C LEU A 68 -16.35 13.56 7.64
N GLY A 69 -15.25 12.84 7.69
CA GLY A 69 -14.26 12.75 6.62
C GLY A 69 -14.13 11.31 6.13
N VAL A 70 -14.05 11.15 4.81
CA VAL A 70 -13.82 9.87 4.14
C VAL A 70 -12.66 10.04 3.19
N ASN A 71 -11.69 9.14 3.27
CA ASN A 71 -10.59 9.04 2.33
C ASN A 71 -10.59 7.65 1.69
N PHE A 72 -10.55 7.59 0.37
CA PHE A 72 -10.51 6.36 -0.39
C PHE A 72 -9.34 6.37 -1.35
N VAL A 73 -8.56 5.29 -1.32
CA VAL A 73 -7.42 5.08 -2.21
C VAL A 73 -7.56 3.71 -2.86
N TYR A 74 -7.52 3.70 -4.19
CA TYR A 74 -7.33 2.49 -4.99
C TYR A 74 -6.06 2.66 -5.82
N ALA A 75 -5.26 1.61 -5.89
CA ALA A 75 -4.17 1.53 -6.83
C ALA A 75 -3.98 0.11 -7.34
N SER A 76 -3.74 -0.03 -8.64
CA SER A 76 -3.41 -1.32 -9.24
C SER A 76 -2.16 -1.92 -8.61
N GLY A 77 -2.10 -3.25 -8.57
CA GLY A 77 -0.95 -4.02 -8.10
C GLY A 77 0.40 -3.58 -8.67
N GLN A 78 1.42 -3.64 -7.83
CA GLN A 78 2.81 -3.39 -8.26
C GLN A 78 3.36 -4.62 -8.99
N PRO A 79 4.08 -4.42 -10.10
CA PRO A 79 4.77 -5.51 -10.78
C PRO A 79 5.86 -6.15 -9.91
N LEU A 80 5.96 -7.47 -9.99
CA LEU A 80 6.91 -8.31 -9.26
C LEU A 80 7.47 -9.39 -10.18
N THR A 81 8.77 -9.67 -10.02
CA THR A 81 9.42 -10.83 -10.64
C THR A 81 9.32 -12.00 -9.68
N VAL A 82 8.67 -13.07 -10.11
CA VAL A 82 8.61 -14.32 -9.33
C VAL A 82 9.76 -15.24 -9.75
N PRO A 83 10.32 -16.03 -8.83
CA PRO A 83 11.24 -17.12 -9.18
C PRO A 83 10.52 -18.14 -10.08
N SER A 84 11.21 -18.64 -11.10
CA SER A 84 10.60 -19.53 -12.11
C SER A 84 11.14 -20.95 -12.05
N SER A 85 12.41 -21.13 -11.71
CA SER A 85 13.02 -22.45 -11.61
C SER A 85 14.14 -22.45 -10.58
N ALA A 86 14.50 -23.64 -10.12
CA ALA A 86 15.65 -23.86 -9.28
C ALA A 86 16.56 -24.89 -9.96
N TYR A 87 17.88 -24.71 -9.85
CA TYR A 87 18.86 -25.65 -10.38
C TYR A 87 19.91 -25.96 -9.33
N TYR A 88 20.35 -27.22 -9.30
CA TYR A 88 21.45 -27.64 -8.47
C TYR A 88 22.77 -27.36 -9.17
N THR A 89 23.72 -26.77 -8.46
CA THR A 89 25.10 -26.61 -8.92
C THR A 89 25.98 -27.57 -8.13
N ASN A 90 26.48 -28.59 -8.81
CA ASN A 90 27.50 -29.46 -8.22
C ASN A 90 28.84 -28.72 -8.26
N THR A 91 29.60 -28.81 -7.17
CA THR A 91 31.02 -28.45 -7.19
C THR A 91 31.77 -29.40 -8.12
N LEU A 92 32.61 -28.86 -8.99
CA LEU A 92 33.50 -29.69 -9.82
C LEU A 92 34.59 -30.30 -8.91
N PRO A 93 35.16 -31.48 -9.27
CA PRO A 93 36.16 -32.17 -8.44
C PRO A 93 37.44 -31.36 -8.13
N ASP A 94 37.67 -30.25 -8.83
CA ASP A 94 38.86 -29.39 -8.73
C ASP A 94 38.57 -28.02 -8.06
N TRP A 95 37.40 -27.86 -7.41
CA TRP A 95 36.96 -26.61 -6.78
C TRP A 95 37.32 -26.54 -5.27
N ASP A 96 37.94 -27.55 -4.68
CA ASP A 96 38.12 -27.65 -3.21
C ASP A 96 38.86 -26.46 -2.54
N ASP A 97 39.60 -25.64 -3.30
CA ASP A 97 40.44 -24.55 -2.77
C ASP A 97 39.97 -23.11 -3.09
N ILE A 98 38.83 -22.92 -3.77
CA ILE A 98 38.31 -21.56 -3.96
C ILE A 98 37.47 -21.17 -2.74
N ASN A 99 38.13 -20.50 -1.78
CA ASN A 99 37.46 -19.65 -0.79
C ASN A 99 36.69 -18.53 -1.52
N ASN A 100 35.50 -18.85 -2.05
CA ASN A 100 34.53 -17.84 -2.46
C ASN A 100 34.08 -17.15 -1.17
N GLY A 101 34.67 -15.98 -0.91
CA GLY A 101 34.56 -15.28 0.37
C GLY A 101 33.18 -15.33 0.99
N GLY A 102 33.05 -16.12 2.06
CA GLY A 102 32.05 -15.94 3.10
C GLY A 102 30.71 -16.68 2.97
N GLN A 103 30.56 -17.67 2.08
CA GLN A 103 29.34 -18.48 2.07
C GLN A 103 29.71 -19.95 2.21
N ASP A 104 29.55 -20.45 3.44
CA ASP A 104 29.65 -21.87 3.77
C ASP A 104 28.82 -22.69 2.76
N ASN A 105 29.36 -23.84 2.36
CA ASN A 105 28.85 -24.80 1.37
C ASN A 105 27.48 -25.43 1.75
N THR A 106 26.48 -24.66 2.16
CA THR A 106 25.27 -25.18 2.81
C THR A 106 24.02 -25.22 1.95
N ASP A 107 23.98 -24.66 0.73
CA ASP A 107 22.83 -24.84 -0.17
C ASP A 107 23.28 -24.93 -1.64
N GLN A 108 23.37 -26.15 -2.19
CA GLN A 108 23.84 -26.43 -3.56
C GLN A 108 22.81 -26.09 -4.65
N TYR A 109 21.85 -25.20 -4.40
CA TYR A 109 20.84 -24.83 -5.38
C TYR A 109 20.73 -23.33 -5.54
N ASN A 110 20.46 -22.91 -6.77
CA ASN A 110 20.28 -21.51 -7.14
C ASN A 110 18.90 -21.33 -7.76
N LEU A 111 18.23 -20.24 -7.40
CA LEU A 111 16.99 -19.83 -8.04
C LEU A 111 17.26 -19.02 -9.29
N TYR A 112 16.54 -19.34 -10.37
CA TYR A 112 16.50 -18.54 -11.57
C TYR A 112 15.23 -17.67 -11.58
N PRO A 113 15.35 -16.34 -11.67
CA PRO A 113 14.19 -15.46 -11.74
C PRO A 113 13.44 -15.69 -13.05
N GLY A 114 12.11 -15.61 -12.99
CA GLY A 114 11.27 -15.60 -14.18
C GLY A 114 11.39 -14.30 -14.97
N ALA A 115 10.47 -14.12 -15.92
CA ALA A 115 10.39 -12.89 -16.69
C ALA A 115 10.22 -11.68 -15.77
N ILE A 116 11.05 -10.65 -15.97
CA ILE A 116 11.10 -9.47 -15.12
C ILE A 116 9.72 -8.82 -15.03
N ASN A 117 9.22 -8.67 -13.80
CA ASN A 117 8.01 -7.94 -13.45
C ASN A 117 6.77 -8.40 -14.23
N SER A 118 6.68 -9.70 -14.48
CA SER A 118 5.61 -10.35 -15.25
C SER A 118 4.34 -10.62 -14.42
N PHE A 119 4.44 -10.60 -13.09
CA PHE A 119 3.31 -10.75 -12.18
C PHE A 119 2.99 -9.43 -11.48
N ASN A 120 1.77 -9.27 -11.01
CA ASN A 120 1.38 -8.12 -10.18
C ASN A 120 0.96 -8.61 -8.80
N LEU A 121 1.33 -7.86 -7.77
CA LEU A 121 0.72 -7.99 -6.45
C LEU A 121 -0.79 -7.73 -6.53
N PRO A 122 -1.59 -8.21 -5.56
CA PRO A 122 -2.99 -7.82 -5.47
C PRO A 122 -3.15 -6.29 -5.44
N ASP A 123 -4.23 -5.80 -6.04
CA ASP A 123 -4.56 -4.37 -6.01
C ASP A 123 -4.60 -3.84 -4.58
N TYR A 124 -4.23 -2.58 -4.39
CA TYR A 124 -4.29 -1.87 -3.12
C TYR A 124 -5.63 -1.13 -3.00
N ILE A 125 -6.35 -1.36 -1.90
CA ILE A 125 -7.61 -0.66 -1.60
C ILE A 125 -7.61 -0.29 -0.12
N ARG A 126 -7.82 0.99 0.17
CA ARG A 126 -7.97 1.50 1.53
C ARG A 126 -9.08 2.52 1.60
N MET A 127 -9.86 2.43 2.67
CA MET A 127 -10.82 3.46 3.06
C MET A 127 -10.55 3.84 4.52
N ASP A 128 -10.45 5.14 4.77
CA ASP A 128 -10.26 5.72 6.09
C ASP A 128 -11.49 6.59 6.41
N LEU A 129 -11.95 6.54 7.65
CA LEU A 129 -13.09 7.30 8.14
C LEU A 129 -12.63 8.18 9.31
N SER A 130 -13.10 9.41 9.36
CA SER A 130 -12.90 10.30 10.50
C SER A 130 -14.20 10.96 10.91
N ILE A 131 -14.42 11.10 12.20
CA ILE A 131 -15.47 11.95 12.75
C ILE A 131 -14.85 12.88 13.78
N THR A 132 -15.15 14.17 13.65
CA THR A 132 -14.67 15.22 14.54
C THR A 132 -15.87 15.98 15.05
N TYR A 133 -15.92 16.18 16.36
CA TYR A 133 -16.85 17.09 16.99
C TYR A 133 -16.07 18.31 17.48
N THR A 134 -16.44 19.50 17.04
CA THR A 134 -15.83 20.75 17.48
C THR A 134 -16.83 21.54 18.32
N LYS A 135 -16.43 21.96 19.51
CA LYS A 135 -17.15 22.90 20.35
C LYS A 135 -16.33 24.17 20.52
N ASP A 136 -16.92 25.29 20.14
CA ASP A 136 -16.38 26.63 20.33
C ASP A 136 -16.89 27.25 21.64
N TYR A 137 -15.99 27.81 22.44
CA TYR A 137 -16.27 28.51 23.69
C TYR A 137 -15.95 30.01 23.60
N GLY A 138 -15.72 30.53 22.39
CA GLY A 138 -15.40 31.93 22.10
C GLY A 138 -13.91 32.22 22.21
N SER A 139 -13.31 32.02 23.39
CA SER A 139 -11.88 32.23 23.60
C SER A 139 -11.01 30.99 23.39
N TRP A 140 -11.64 29.82 23.24
CA TRP A 140 -10.94 28.57 22.95
C TRP A 140 -11.93 27.59 22.31
N SER A 141 -11.42 26.55 21.65
CA SER A 141 -12.22 25.47 21.10
C SER A 141 -11.66 24.09 21.45
N LEU A 142 -12.57 23.14 21.60
CA LEU A 142 -12.29 21.74 21.88
C LEU A 142 -12.77 20.89 20.71
N SER A 143 -11.92 20.02 20.18
CA SER A 143 -12.25 19.17 19.04
C SER A 143 -11.82 17.72 19.26
N PRO A 144 -12.56 16.91 20.03
CA PRO A 144 -12.38 15.47 20.05
C PRO A 144 -12.64 14.87 18.66
N TYR A 145 -11.84 13.87 18.30
CA TYR A 145 -11.99 13.17 17.03
C TYR A 145 -11.74 11.67 17.20
N LEU A 146 -12.44 10.88 16.38
CA LEU A 146 -12.20 9.46 16.16
C LEU A 146 -11.84 9.26 14.69
N GLN A 147 -10.74 8.56 14.44
CA GLN A 147 -10.29 8.18 13.12
C GLN A 147 -10.14 6.67 13.06
N ILE A 148 -10.57 6.06 11.98
CA ILE A 148 -10.43 4.63 11.71
C ILE A 148 -9.69 4.50 10.38
N PHE A 149 -8.42 4.12 10.48
CA PHE A 149 -7.60 3.79 9.32
C PHE A 149 -7.99 2.39 8.80
N ASN A 150 -8.09 2.23 7.49
CA ASN A 150 -8.40 0.96 6.83
C ASN A 150 -9.67 0.28 7.40
N ILE A 151 -10.81 0.97 7.36
CA ILE A 151 -12.09 0.50 7.91
C ILE A 151 -12.55 -0.85 7.33
N GLY A 152 -12.15 -1.18 6.10
CA GLY A 152 -12.43 -2.48 5.48
C GLY A 152 -11.56 -3.62 6.00
N ASN A 153 -10.64 -3.35 6.93
CA ASN A 153 -9.65 -4.28 7.47
C ASN A 153 -8.93 -5.10 6.37
N ARG A 154 -8.67 -4.45 5.23
CA ARG A 154 -8.12 -5.15 4.08
C ARG A 154 -6.63 -5.39 4.31
N SER A 155 -6.22 -6.65 4.20
CA SER A 155 -4.81 -7.05 4.23
C SER A 155 -4.14 -6.70 2.91
N ASN A 156 -3.76 -5.44 2.78
CA ASN A 156 -3.05 -4.93 1.61
C ASN A 156 -1.61 -5.45 1.62
N VAL A 157 -1.19 -6.22 0.60
CA VAL A 157 0.17 -6.77 0.53
C VAL A 157 1.16 -5.62 0.25
N TRP A 158 2.17 -5.46 1.10
CA TRP A 158 3.25 -4.50 0.89
C TRP A 158 4.35 -5.11 0.02
N PHE A 159 4.81 -6.31 0.39
CA PHE A 159 5.75 -7.10 -0.39
C PHE A 159 5.61 -8.59 -0.06
N ILE A 160 6.25 -9.41 -0.87
CA ILE A 160 6.31 -10.86 -0.70
C ILE A 160 7.75 -11.22 -0.40
N GLU A 161 7.93 -12.10 0.57
CA GLU A 161 9.19 -12.77 0.86
C GLU A 161 9.09 -14.23 0.39
N TYR A 162 10.19 -14.72 -0.16
CA TYR A 162 10.32 -16.11 -0.55
C TYR A 162 11.24 -16.77 0.46
N LYS A 163 10.76 -17.86 1.07
CA LYS A 163 11.54 -18.73 1.93
C LYS A 163 11.71 -20.05 1.24
N ASP A 164 12.95 -20.42 0.96
CA ASP A 164 13.26 -21.68 0.31
C ASP A 164 13.59 -22.71 1.39
N GLU A 165 12.88 -23.83 1.35
CA GLU A 165 13.12 -24.96 2.25
C GLU A 165 13.39 -26.22 1.44
N LEU A 166 14.46 -26.93 1.79
CA LEU A 166 14.74 -28.26 1.25
C LEU A 166 13.96 -29.30 2.07
N LYS A 167 12.87 -29.83 1.51
CA LYS A 167 12.08 -30.92 2.12
C LYS A 167 12.16 -32.16 1.24
N ASP A 168 12.66 -33.26 1.80
CA ASP A 168 12.80 -34.56 1.12
C ASP A 168 13.52 -34.48 -0.25
N GLY A 169 14.58 -33.66 -0.34
CA GLY A 169 15.34 -33.44 -1.57
C GLY A 169 14.62 -32.63 -2.65
N LYS A 170 13.45 -32.06 -2.33
CA LYS A 170 12.71 -31.11 -3.17
C LYS A 170 12.84 -29.72 -2.59
N ILE A 171 13.07 -28.75 -3.47
CA ILE A 171 13.05 -27.33 -3.12
C ILE A 171 11.58 -26.92 -3.04
N VAL A 172 11.12 -26.66 -1.84
CA VAL A 172 9.78 -26.12 -1.58
C VAL A 172 9.94 -24.64 -1.31
N GLN A 173 9.29 -23.83 -2.13
CA GLN A 173 9.29 -22.40 -1.93
C GLN A 173 8.02 -21.97 -1.20
N GLU A 174 8.20 -21.47 0.01
CA GLU A 174 7.14 -20.85 0.79
C GLU A 174 7.05 -19.36 0.47
N ILE A 175 5.81 -18.88 0.31
CA ILE A 175 5.51 -17.50 -0.04
C ILE A 175 4.93 -16.83 1.19
N GLU A 176 5.70 -15.94 1.81
CA GLU A 176 5.23 -15.14 2.94
C GLU A 176 4.80 -13.76 2.45
N LYS A 177 3.58 -13.36 2.82
CA LYS A 177 3.02 -12.05 2.46
C LYS A 177 3.17 -11.10 3.63
N VAL A 178 3.96 -10.05 3.46
CA VAL A 178 4.05 -8.97 4.43
C VAL A 178 2.97 -7.95 4.11
N ASN A 179 1.98 -7.84 5.01
CA ASN A 179 0.83 -6.96 4.83
C ASN A 179 1.08 -5.59 5.47
N MET A 180 0.44 -4.56 4.90
CA MET A 180 0.34 -3.23 5.48
C MET A 180 -0.56 -3.22 6.71
N LEU A 181 -0.57 -2.08 7.40
CA LEU A 181 -1.33 -1.89 8.64
C LEU A 181 -2.81 -2.30 8.48
N PRO A 182 -3.35 -3.05 9.47
CA PRO A 182 -4.75 -3.47 9.49
C PRO A 182 -5.66 -2.29 9.87
N LEU A 183 -6.89 -2.59 10.27
CA LEU A 183 -7.77 -1.59 10.86
C LEU A 183 -7.13 -1.01 12.13
N ILE A 184 -6.97 0.32 12.18
CA ILE A 184 -6.41 1.02 13.34
C ILE A 184 -7.37 2.14 13.76
N PRO A 185 -8.03 2.03 14.93
CA PRO A 185 -8.75 3.13 15.52
C PRO A 185 -7.79 4.10 16.20
N SER A 186 -8.11 5.38 16.18
CA SER A 186 -7.34 6.44 16.82
C SER A 186 -8.30 7.48 17.39
N LEU A 187 -8.17 7.75 18.68
CA LEU A 187 -8.94 8.77 19.38
C LEU A 187 -7.99 9.88 19.80
N GLY A 188 -8.42 11.13 19.65
CA GLY A 188 -7.65 12.27 20.09
C GLY A 188 -8.53 13.46 20.40
N VAL A 189 -7.89 14.52 20.90
CA VAL A 189 -8.55 15.78 21.18
C VAL A 189 -7.63 16.93 20.79
N ASN A 190 -8.15 17.84 19.99
CA ASN A 190 -7.45 19.07 19.63
C ASN A 190 -8.02 20.22 20.47
N ILE A 191 -7.15 20.99 21.12
CA ILE A 191 -7.52 22.21 21.84
C ILE A 191 -6.87 23.39 21.11
N LYS A 192 -7.64 24.43 20.82
CA LYS A 192 -7.13 25.69 20.25
C LYS A 192 -7.49 26.85 21.18
N PHE A 193 -6.53 27.73 21.44
CA PHE A 193 -6.66 28.94 22.24
C PHE A 193 -6.62 30.18 21.36
#